data_AF-A0A662G3W2-F1
#
_entry.id   AF-A0A662G3W2-F1
#
_cell.length_a   1.000
_cell.length_b   1.000
_cell.length_c   1.000
_cell.angle_alpha   90.00
_cell.angle_beta   90.00
_cell.angle_gamma   90.00
#
_symmetry.space_group_name_H-M   'P 1'
#
loop_
_entity.id
_entity.type
_entity.pdbx_description
1 polymer ?
#
loop_
_entity_poly.entity_id
_entity_poly.type
_entity_poly.pdbx_seq_one_letter_code
_entity_poly.pdbx_strand_id
1 'polypeptide(L)' 'LPDVEEVHLISGEWDILVKVRGSSMKEIGELVIERIRTMDGVARTLTCTVFYTAKEDP' A
#
# COMPACT_ATOMS: atom_id res chain seq x y z
N LEU A 1 4.11 10.02 -0.13
CA LEU A 1 4.71 9.26 -1.25
C LEU A 1 3.80 9.49 -2.45
N PRO A 2 4.34 9.82 -3.64
CA PRO A 2 3.51 10.21 -4.79
C PRO A 2 2.56 9.10 -5.25
N ASP A 3 2.96 7.84 -5.07
CA ASP A 3 2.23 6.64 -5.52
C ASP A 3 1.16 6.17 -4.51
N VAL A 4 1.01 6.87 -3.39
CA VAL A 4 0.01 6.58 -2.34
C VAL A 4 -1.20 7.46 -2.57
N GLU A 5 -2.35 6.84 -2.86
CA GLU A 5 -3.62 7.55 -3.06
C GLU A 5 -4.36 7.78 -1.76
N GLU A 6 -4.37 6.76 -0.89
CA GLU A 6 -5.14 6.79 0.35
C GLU A 6 -4.40 6.07 1.47
N VAL A 7 -4.58 6.57 2.70
CA VAL A 7 -4.05 5.96 3.93
C VAL A 7 -5.12 6.02 4.99
N HIS A 8 -5.42 4.87 5.59
CA HIS A 8 -6.45 4.71 6.59
C HIS A 8 -5.86 4.05 7.83
N LEU A 9 -6.12 4.61 9.00
CA LEU A 9 -5.96 3.89 10.26
C LEU A 9 -7.17 2.98 10.43
N ILE A 10 -6.93 1.71 10.70
CA ILE A 10 -8.00 0.72 10.79
C ILE A 10 -7.95 0.00 12.14
N SER A 11 -9.10 -0.54 12.56
CA SER A 11 -9.15 -1.52 13.64
C SER A 11 -8.90 -2.92 13.07
N GLY A 12 -8.20 -3.78 13.81
CA GLY A 12 -8.04 -5.20 13.45
C GLY A 12 -6.63 -5.72 13.73
N GLU A 13 -6.20 -6.71 12.95
CA GLU A 13 -4.84 -7.29 13.03
C GLU A 13 -3.76 -6.33 12.51
N TRP A 14 -4.15 -5.38 11.65
CA TRP A 14 -3.26 -4.41 11.05
C TRP A 14 -3.67 -3.00 11.46
N ASP A 15 -2.69 -2.10 11.59
CA ASP A 15 -2.92 -0.73 12.05
C ASP A 15 -3.23 0.25 10.90
N ILE A 16 -2.67 -0.02 9.72
CA ILE A 16 -2.70 0.89 8.56
C ILE A 16 -3.09 0.12 7.30
N LEU A 17 -4.07 0.64 6.56
CA LEU A 17 -4.38 0.24 5.19
C LEU A 17 -3.93 1.34 4.23
N VAL A 18 -3.13 0.97 3.24
CA VAL A 18 -2.60 1.92 2.24
C VAL A 18 -3.03 1.47 0.85
N LYS A 19 -3.63 2.39 0.10
CA LYS A 19 -3.93 2.20 -1.32
C LYS A 19 -2.86 2.87 -2.15
N VAL A 20 -2.23 2.10 -3.03
CA VAL A 20 -1.14 2.54 -3.89
C VAL A 20 -1.48 2.29 -5.35
N ARG A 21 -1.02 3.19 -6.24
CA ARG A 21 -1.04 2.99 -7.69
C ARG A 21 0.35 3.12 -8.26
N GLY A 22 0.69 2.21 -9.14
CA GLY A 22 1.94 2.21 -9.88
C GLY A 22 1.71 1.67 -11.28
N SER A 23 2.60 2.00 -12.19
CA SER A 23 2.56 1.56 -13.58
C SER A 23 2.86 0.05 -13.75
N SER A 24 3.46 -0.58 -12.73
CA SER A 24 3.79 -2.00 -12.73
C SER A 24 3.91 -2.59 -11.33
N MET A 25 3.82 -3.92 -11.23
CA MET A 25 4.11 -4.66 -9.99
C MET A 25 5.54 -4.43 -9.48
N LYS A 26 6.49 -4.18 -10.39
CA LYS A 26 7.89 -3.89 -10.02
C LYS A 26 7.97 -2.58 -9.23
N GLU A 27 7.34 -1.52 -9.74
CA GLU A 27 7.31 -0.21 -9.09
C GLU A 27 6.63 -0.25 -7.72
N ILE A 28 5.51 -0.98 -7.61
CA ILE A 28 4.86 -1.23 -6.32
C ILE A 28 5.78 -2.00 -5.36
N GLY A 29 6.49 -3.00 -5.86
CA GLY A 29 7.47 -3.77 -5.07
C GLY A 29 8.61 -2.89 -4.55
N GLU A 30 9.17 -2.03 -5.39
CA GLU A 30 10.21 -1.06 -5.03
C GLU A 30 9.70 -0.06 -4.00
N LEU A 31 8.50 0.50 -4.18
CA LEU A 31 7.83 1.35 -3.18
C LEU A 31 7.72 0.66 -1.82
N VAL A 32 7.25 -0.59 -1.80
CA VAL A 32 7.07 -1.34 -0.55
C VAL A 32 8.41 -1.64 0.11
N ILE A 33 9.39 -2.16 -0.63
CA ILE A 33 10.67 -2.64 -0.07
C ILE A 33 11.58 -1.47 0.29
N GLU A 34 11.73 -0.48 -0.58
CA GLU A 34 12.71 0.60 -0.41
C GLU A 34 12.17 1.76 0.43
N ARG A 35 10.85 1.97 0.44
CA ARG A 35 10.23 3.09 1.18
C ARG A 35 9.43 2.62 2.38
N ILE A 36 8.40 1.79 2.21
CA ILE A 36 7.46 1.52 3.31
C ILE A 36 8.10 0.65 4.39
N ARG A 37 8.76 -0.44 4.00
CA ARG A 37 9.37 -1.39 4.94
C ARG A 37 10.63 -0.86 5.64
N THR A 38 11.20 0.24 5.14
CA THR A 38 12.36 0.90 5.76
C THR A 38 11.96 2.00 6.75
N MET A 39 10.67 2.32 6.87
CA MET A 39 10.19 3.29 7.85
C MET A 39 10.27 2.73 9.26
N ASP A 40 10.78 3.54 10.19
CA ASP A 40 10.81 3.20 11.62
C ASP A 40 9.39 2.93 12.13
N GLY A 41 9.24 1.81 12.84
CA GLY A 41 7.97 1.35 13.39
C GLY A 41 7.17 0.43 12.46
N VAL A 42 7.55 0.26 11.19
CA VAL A 42 6.88 -0.70 10.30
C VAL A 42 7.39 -2.12 10.57
N ALA A 43 6.60 -2.90 11.32
CA ALA A 43 6.95 -4.28 11.67
C ALA A 43 6.78 -5.27 10.51
N ARG A 44 5.69 -5.16 9.76
CA ARG A 44 5.36 -6.04 8.63
C ARG A 44 4.40 -5.37 7.65
N THR A 45 4.39 -5.85 6.42
CA THR A 45 3.47 -5.42 5.36
C THR A 45 2.84 -6.63 4.69
N LEU A 46 1.57 -6.51 4.29
CA LEU A 46 0.89 -7.43 3.38
C LEU A 46 0.49 -6.65 2.12
N THR A 47 0.96 -7.08 0.96
CA THR A 47 0.64 -6.44 -0.32
C THR A 47 -0.43 -7.25 -1.04
N CYS A 48 -1.58 -6.63 -1.29
CA CYS A 48 -2.69 -7.23 -2.01
C CYS A 48 -2.81 -6.61 -3.40
N THR A 49 -2.46 -7.36 -4.45
CA THR A 49 -2.62 -6.88 -5.83
C THR A 49 -4.09 -6.91 -6.23
N VAL A 50 -4.61 -5.77 -6.68
CA VAL A 50 -5.97 -5.66 -7.20
C VAL A 50 -5.98 -6.10 -8.66
N PHE A 51 -6.70 -7.19 -8.97
CA PHE A 51 -6.87 -7.67 -10.34
C PHE A 51 -8.07 -7.04 -11.07
N TYR A 52 -9.09 -6.65 -10.31
CA TYR A 52 -10.32 -6.06 -10.82
C TYR A 52 -10.93 -5.13 -9.78
N THR A 53 -11.27 -3.91 -10.20
CA THR A 53 -11.93 -2.90 -9.36
C THR A 53 -13.40 -2.84 -9.75
N ALA A 54 -14.28 -3.40 -8.92
CA ALA A 54 -15.72 -3.40 -9.17
C ALA A 54 -16.38 -2.03 -8.97
N LYS A 55 -15.87 -1.25 -8.00
CA LYS A 55 -16.31 0.11 -7.68
C LYS A 55 -15.15 0.86 -7.05
N GLU A 56 -15.01 2.12 -7.43
CA GLU A 56 -14.08 3.07 -6.83
C GLU A 56 -14.63 4.47 -7.06
N ASP A 57 -14.71 5.26 -5.98
CA ASP A 57 -15.12 6.66 -6.05
C ASP A 57 -13.83 7.53 -6.13
N PRO A 58 -13.79 8.59 -6.96
CA PRO A 58 -12.60 9.44 -7.13
C PRO A 58 -12.21 10.26 -5.90
#